data_AF-A0AAD6LXA7-F1
#
_entry.id   AF-A0AAD6LXA7-F1
#
_cell.length_a   1.000
_cell.length_b   1.000
_cell.length_c   1.000
_cell.angle_alpha   90.00
_cell.angle_beta   90.00
_cell.angle_gamma   90.00
#
_symmetry.space_group_name_H-M   'P 1'
#
loop_
_entity.id
_entity.type
_entity.pdbx_description
1 polymer ?
#
loop_
_entity_poly.entity_id
_entity_poly.type
_entity_poly.pdbx_seq_one_letter_code
_entity_poly.pdbx_strand_id
1 'polypeptide(L)'
;MKRCKEMINDDAVTAINVQNFHIQVQEEKLPYIIPNQVEESSIQLETAMVAGILVLRLFRVLFFLHMVLIAILVICLTIRGLLSAHSHHFHPKKWYPPLLTATGCAGIVAFTWQWFTLCNPSRALRTAFWLSPLLTCAVGVLFVLIGSAAGLTIGVIAIVLALILSLYACWMNPRFDYATKVLSIAAASPPAKTTTVVNLSIITGTVYSCFLVSGIGGATAVGTVMDTLFILAILASLAWSTQVIRNTLQVTIARVKYLHFAYGVEMDLRIALRDTFNYSMGSVCISSVLVPIITVVHGSARAISLIVGGTDEFLFSCANCYATVAATLVSYGNRWGLVQVGVYNKGFVQASMDTWEMLKSVGLEPIIDRDLTGSFCFLSGMAGGAICTLAGGAWTFAVHKSYATEVSIYAFLIGYFMCRIEMAWLQSCVSAYYIAYTENPQNSRLDPAILFRLEEFQRYGD
;
A
#
# COMPACT_ATOMS: atom_id res chain seq x y z
N MET A 1 21.85 -32.43 19.43
CA MET A 1 21.53 -33.08 18.14
C MET A 1 20.19 -33.83 18.15
N LYS A 2 19.85 -34.59 19.20
CA LYS A 2 18.55 -35.29 19.35
C LYS A 2 17.32 -34.33 19.35
N ARG A 3 17.41 -33.23 20.10
CA ARG A 3 16.35 -32.21 20.22
C ARG A 3 16.03 -31.46 18.92
N CYS A 4 16.98 -31.37 17.99
CA CYS A 4 16.77 -30.75 16.67
C CYS A 4 16.04 -31.69 15.71
N LYS A 5 16.20 -33.01 15.91
CA LYS A 5 15.56 -34.04 15.09
C LYS A 5 14.11 -34.27 15.51
N GLU A 6 13.80 -34.10 16.79
CA GLU A 6 12.43 -34.11 17.33
C GLU A 6 11.61 -32.90 16.84
N MET A 7 12.20 -31.70 16.83
CA MET A 7 11.54 -30.48 16.35
C MET A 7 11.18 -30.53 14.86
N ILE A 8 12.08 -31.09 14.02
CA ILE A 8 11.82 -31.28 12.57
C ILE A 8 10.71 -32.32 12.34
N ASN A 9 10.59 -33.32 13.23
CA ASN A 9 9.59 -34.36 13.10
C ASN A 9 8.20 -33.84 13.51
N ASP A 10 8.12 -33.00 14.55
CA ASP A 10 6.87 -32.34 14.97
C ASP A 10 6.37 -31.34 13.92
N ASP A 11 7.27 -30.59 13.28
CA ASP A 11 6.93 -29.66 12.18
C ASP A 11 6.38 -30.42 10.95
N ALA A 12 6.95 -31.58 10.63
CA ALA A 12 6.47 -32.43 9.54
C ALA A 12 5.12 -33.08 9.84
N VAL A 13 4.91 -33.56 11.08
CA VAL A 13 3.63 -34.15 11.53
C VAL A 13 2.52 -33.09 11.55
N THR A 14 2.83 -31.86 11.94
CA THR A 14 1.87 -30.75 11.94
C THR A 14 1.49 -30.35 10.51
N ALA A 15 2.46 -30.32 9.58
CA ALA A 15 2.19 -30.06 8.17
C ALA A 15 1.31 -31.15 7.51
N ILE A 16 1.55 -32.42 7.83
CA ILE A 16 0.75 -33.55 7.33
C ILE A 16 -0.68 -33.51 7.88
N ASN A 17 -0.87 -33.14 9.16
CA ASN A 17 -2.20 -33.03 9.75
C ASN A 17 -3.03 -31.88 9.17
N VAL A 18 -2.40 -30.74 8.85
CA VAL A 18 -3.07 -29.62 8.16
C VAL A 18 -3.46 -30.02 6.73
N GLN A 19 -2.62 -30.78 6.04
CA GLN A 19 -2.88 -31.25 4.69
C GLN A 19 -3.99 -32.33 4.65
N ASN A 20 -4.04 -33.22 5.64
CA ASN A 20 -5.13 -34.19 5.79
C ASN A 20 -6.46 -33.52 6.18
N PHE A 21 -6.42 -32.46 6.98
CA PHE A 21 -7.62 -31.66 7.28
C PHE A 21 -8.17 -30.96 6.04
N HIS A 22 -7.29 -30.47 5.15
CA HIS A 22 -7.69 -29.92 3.85
C HIS A 22 -8.31 -30.96 2.90
N ILE A 23 -7.87 -32.22 2.97
CA ILE A 23 -8.42 -33.30 2.15
C ILE A 23 -9.81 -33.73 2.66
N GLN A 24 -9.99 -33.85 3.98
CA GLN A 24 -11.29 -34.26 4.55
C GLN A 24 -12.40 -33.23 4.36
N VAL A 25 -12.10 -31.93 4.42
CA VAL A 25 -13.12 -30.88 4.19
C VAL A 25 -13.59 -30.84 2.72
N GLN A 26 -12.80 -31.39 1.79
CA GLN A 26 -13.12 -31.40 0.36
C GLN A 26 -13.97 -32.61 -0.07
N GLU A 27 -13.93 -33.73 0.65
CA GLU A 27 -14.68 -34.95 0.31
C GLU A 27 -16.16 -34.93 0.72
N GLU A 28 -16.58 -34.06 1.66
CA GLU A 28 -17.93 -34.13 2.25
C GLU A 28 -19.06 -33.52 1.38
N LYS A 29 -18.77 -33.04 0.15
CA LYS A 29 -19.78 -32.48 -0.77
C LYS A 29 -19.63 -32.99 -2.20
N LEU A 30 -20.23 -34.14 -2.52
CA LEU A 30 -20.58 -34.42 -3.91
C LEU A 30 -21.82 -35.34 -4.04
N PRO A 31 -22.93 -34.87 -4.63
CA PRO A 31 -23.94 -35.72 -5.23
C PRO A 31 -23.44 -36.26 -6.58
N TYR A 32 -23.82 -37.50 -6.89
CA TYR A 32 -23.46 -38.29 -8.08
C TYR A 32 -23.63 -37.53 -9.41
N ILE A 33 -22.52 -37.31 -10.15
CA ILE A 33 -22.47 -36.74 -11.51
C ILE A 33 -21.60 -37.62 -12.43
N ILE A 34 -21.99 -37.68 -13.71
CA ILE A 34 -21.51 -38.55 -14.80
C ILE A 34 -19.97 -38.42 -15.04
N PRO A 35 -19.23 -39.53 -15.23
CA PRO A 35 -17.76 -39.56 -15.18
C PRO A 35 -17.01 -38.70 -16.21
N ASN A 36 -17.54 -38.50 -17.41
CA ASN A 36 -16.79 -37.82 -18.48
C ASN A 36 -16.68 -36.28 -18.30
N GLN A 37 -17.60 -35.64 -17.56
CA GLN A 37 -17.50 -34.19 -17.26
C GLN A 37 -16.59 -33.90 -16.06
N VAL A 38 -16.41 -34.88 -15.16
CA VAL A 38 -15.52 -34.74 -14.00
C VAL A 38 -14.06 -34.72 -14.43
N GLU A 39 -13.68 -35.53 -15.42
CA GLU A 39 -12.30 -35.62 -15.91
C GLU A 39 -11.90 -34.38 -16.73
N GLU A 40 -12.79 -33.83 -17.55
CA GLU A 40 -12.51 -32.60 -18.31
C GLU A 40 -12.45 -31.35 -17.40
N SER A 41 -13.34 -31.28 -16.41
CA SER A 41 -13.34 -30.18 -15.41
C SER A 41 -12.16 -30.26 -14.44
N SER A 42 -11.71 -31.46 -14.06
CA SER A 42 -10.53 -31.64 -13.21
C SER A 42 -9.24 -31.26 -13.94
N ILE A 43 -9.10 -31.62 -15.23
CA ILE A 43 -7.96 -31.25 -16.06
C ILE A 43 -7.91 -29.72 -16.28
N GLN A 44 -9.06 -29.07 -16.51
CA GLN A 44 -9.10 -27.60 -16.65
C GLN A 44 -8.75 -26.89 -15.34
N LEU A 45 -9.24 -27.39 -14.20
CA LEU A 45 -8.92 -26.84 -12.88
C LEU A 45 -7.43 -27.00 -12.55
N GLU A 46 -6.86 -28.18 -12.84
CA GLU A 46 -5.45 -28.46 -12.63
C GLU A 46 -4.57 -27.57 -13.53
N THR A 47 -4.95 -27.40 -14.79
CA THR A 47 -4.24 -26.52 -15.74
C THR A 47 -4.28 -25.05 -15.29
N ALA A 48 -5.44 -24.57 -14.83
CA ALA A 48 -5.58 -23.20 -14.31
C ALA A 48 -4.77 -22.98 -13.02
N MET A 49 -4.73 -23.98 -12.12
CA MET A 49 -3.92 -23.94 -10.90
C MET A 49 -2.42 -23.89 -11.22
N VAL A 50 -1.95 -24.72 -12.15
CA VAL A 50 -0.54 -24.74 -12.60
C VAL A 50 -0.15 -23.41 -13.24
N ALA A 51 -1.01 -22.85 -14.10
CA ALA A 51 -0.80 -21.54 -14.71
C ALA A 51 -0.69 -20.43 -13.65
N GLY A 52 -1.56 -20.45 -12.63
CA GLY A 52 -1.52 -19.50 -11.52
C GLY A 52 -0.19 -19.56 -10.75
N ILE A 53 0.30 -20.76 -10.41
CA ILE A 53 1.59 -20.95 -9.73
C ILE A 53 2.74 -20.43 -10.58
N LEU A 54 2.70 -20.66 -11.90
CA LEU A 54 3.73 -20.20 -12.83
C LEU A 54 3.78 -18.66 -12.91
N VAL A 55 2.62 -18.00 -12.98
CA VAL A 55 2.53 -16.53 -12.95
C VAL A 55 3.11 -15.97 -11.65
N LEU A 56 2.77 -16.56 -10.50
CA LEU A 56 3.31 -16.13 -9.20
C LEU A 56 4.84 -16.25 -9.14
N ARG A 57 5.40 -17.35 -9.66
CA ARG A 57 6.85 -17.55 -9.75
C ARG A 57 7.50 -16.54 -10.68
N LEU A 58 6.89 -16.27 -11.83
CA LEU A 58 7.38 -15.31 -12.82
C LEU A 58 7.48 -13.91 -12.22
N PHE A 59 6.42 -13.40 -11.59
CA PHE A 59 6.42 -12.07 -10.98
C PHE A 59 7.43 -11.94 -9.83
N ARG A 60 7.64 -13.02 -9.07
CA ARG A 60 8.69 -13.07 -8.04
C ARG A 60 10.08 -12.91 -8.69
N VAL A 61 10.38 -13.70 -9.73
CA VAL A 61 11.66 -13.62 -10.45
C VAL A 61 11.85 -12.26 -11.10
N LEU A 62 10.80 -11.72 -11.74
CA LEU A 62 10.83 -10.42 -12.41
C LEU A 62 11.17 -9.30 -11.43
N PHE A 63 10.58 -9.31 -10.23
CA PHE A 63 10.89 -8.33 -9.20
C PHE A 63 12.35 -8.38 -8.74
N PHE A 64 12.88 -9.58 -8.44
CA PHE A 64 14.28 -9.70 -8.02
C PHE A 64 15.27 -9.34 -9.14
N LEU A 65 14.97 -9.73 -10.39
CA LEU A 65 15.75 -9.33 -11.56
C LEU A 65 15.75 -7.80 -11.70
N HIS A 66 14.58 -7.16 -11.58
CA HIS A 66 14.46 -5.70 -11.57
C HIS A 66 15.33 -5.05 -10.48
N MET A 67 15.34 -5.59 -9.26
CA MET A 67 16.18 -5.06 -8.18
C MET A 67 17.67 -5.12 -8.51
N VAL A 68 18.14 -6.22 -9.11
CA VAL A 68 19.54 -6.36 -9.55
C VAL A 68 19.86 -5.39 -10.68
N LEU A 69 19.00 -5.29 -11.70
CA LEU A 69 19.20 -4.39 -12.83
C LEU A 69 19.24 -2.92 -12.40
N ILE A 70 18.35 -2.51 -11.50
CA ILE A 70 18.35 -1.14 -10.95
C ILE A 70 19.57 -0.89 -10.09
N ALA A 71 20.03 -1.87 -9.31
CA ALA A 71 21.26 -1.72 -8.54
C ALA A 71 22.47 -1.50 -9.45
N ILE A 72 22.61 -2.29 -10.51
CA ILE A 72 23.68 -2.12 -11.52
C ILE A 72 23.56 -0.73 -12.17
N LEU A 73 22.36 -0.36 -12.62
CA LEU A 73 22.12 0.94 -13.24
C LEU A 73 22.53 2.09 -12.32
N VAL A 74 22.09 2.09 -11.07
CA VAL A 74 22.43 3.13 -10.07
C VAL A 74 23.93 3.20 -9.86
N ILE A 75 24.62 2.06 -9.67
CA ILE A 75 26.08 2.04 -9.51
C ILE A 75 26.78 2.63 -10.73
N CYS A 76 26.39 2.22 -11.94
CA CYS A 76 26.96 2.74 -13.18
C CYS A 76 26.75 4.26 -13.32
N LEU A 77 25.54 4.76 -13.03
CA LEU A 77 25.22 6.18 -13.10
C LEU A 77 25.99 6.99 -12.05
N THR A 78 26.13 6.47 -10.83
CA THR A 78 26.89 7.12 -9.76
C THR A 78 28.37 7.23 -10.14
N ILE A 79 28.99 6.15 -10.65
CA ILE A 79 30.39 6.16 -11.11
C ILE A 79 30.55 7.14 -12.29
N ARG A 80 29.67 7.06 -13.29
CA ARG A 80 29.72 7.94 -14.46
C ARG A 80 29.55 9.41 -14.07
N GLY A 81 28.64 9.72 -13.15
CA GLY A 81 28.44 11.06 -12.62
C GLY A 81 29.64 11.58 -11.83
N LEU A 82 30.31 10.72 -11.06
CA LEU A 82 31.54 11.07 -10.34
C LEU A 82 32.70 11.38 -11.31
N LEU A 83 32.84 10.61 -12.39
CA LEU A 83 33.84 10.86 -13.43
C LEU A 83 33.55 12.17 -14.19
N SER A 84 32.26 12.47 -14.42
CA SER A 84 31.80 13.68 -15.11
C SER A 84 31.79 14.93 -14.21
N ALA A 85 32.09 14.80 -12.92
CA ALA A 85 32.04 15.89 -11.94
C ALA A 85 33.02 17.05 -12.20
N HIS A 86 33.92 16.91 -13.17
CA HIS A 86 34.80 17.99 -13.66
C HIS A 86 34.11 18.94 -14.66
N SER A 87 32.89 18.60 -15.14
CA SER A 87 32.11 19.47 -16.02
C SER A 87 31.42 20.58 -15.22
N HIS A 88 31.43 21.82 -15.73
CA HIS A 88 30.97 23.02 -15.02
C HIS A 88 29.44 23.12 -14.77
N HIS A 89 28.64 22.13 -15.17
CA HIS A 89 27.18 22.25 -15.20
C HIS A 89 26.46 21.72 -13.95
N PHE A 90 27.07 20.80 -13.20
CA PHE A 90 26.44 20.19 -12.03
C PHE A 90 27.18 20.56 -10.74
N HIS A 91 26.44 20.97 -9.70
CA HIS A 91 27.00 21.34 -8.40
C HIS A 91 26.60 20.31 -7.33
N PRO A 92 27.33 19.19 -7.17
CA PRO A 92 27.00 18.13 -6.20
C PRO A 92 26.74 18.63 -4.79
N LYS A 93 27.56 19.58 -4.31
CA LYS A 93 27.45 20.16 -2.96
C LYS A 93 26.17 20.96 -2.73
N LYS A 94 25.51 21.42 -3.79
CA LYS A 94 24.24 22.17 -3.71
C LYS A 94 23.02 21.28 -3.98
N TRP A 95 23.23 20.11 -4.58
CA TRP A 95 22.16 19.20 -5.00
C TRP A 95 21.97 18.03 -4.02
N TYR A 96 23.04 17.32 -3.66
CA TYR A 96 22.95 16.13 -2.80
C TYR A 96 22.52 16.43 -1.37
N PRO A 97 23.10 17.42 -0.66
CA PRO A 97 22.77 17.61 0.76
C PRO A 97 21.28 17.89 1.00
N PRO A 98 20.61 18.80 0.28
CA PRO A 98 19.17 19.04 0.51
C PRO A 98 18.31 17.80 0.30
N LEU A 99 18.60 17.00 -0.75
CA LEU A 99 17.80 15.81 -1.07
C LEU A 99 18.08 14.64 -0.11
N LEU A 100 19.33 14.42 0.28
CA LEU A 100 19.68 13.41 1.29
C LEU A 100 19.14 13.80 2.67
N THR A 101 19.19 15.09 3.02
CA THR A 101 18.53 15.59 4.24
C THR A 101 17.03 15.38 4.19
N ALA A 102 16.37 15.66 3.06
CA ALA A 102 14.95 15.37 2.89
C ALA A 102 14.64 13.87 2.99
N THR A 103 15.52 13.00 2.48
CA THR A 103 15.40 11.54 2.60
C THR A 103 15.54 11.08 4.06
N GLY A 104 16.50 11.63 4.80
CA GLY A 104 16.62 11.39 6.25
C GLY A 104 15.41 11.93 7.03
N CYS A 105 14.90 13.11 6.64
CA CYS A 105 13.67 13.69 7.17
C CYS A 105 12.47 12.76 6.95
N ALA A 106 12.34 12.14 5.77
CA ALA A 106 11.28 11.17 5.49
C ALA A 106 11.28 10.00 6.48
N GLY A 107 12.45 9.44 6.80
CA GLY A 107 12.59 8.40 7.81
C GLY A 107 12.16 8.88 9.20
N ILE A 108 12.62 10.06 9.63
CA ILE A 108 12.27 10.65 10.94
C ILE A 108 10.77 10.93 11.05
N VAL A 109 10.17 11.49 10.00
CA VAL A 109 8.73 11.77 9.93
C VAL A 109 7.97 10.45 10.02
N ALA A 110 8.36 9.41 9.28
CA ALA A 110 7.73 8.10 9.36
C ALA A 110 7.81 7.51 10.78
N PHE A 111 8.96 7.56 11.45
CA PHE A 111 9.08 7.09 12.84
C PHE A 111 8.20 7.88 13.82
N THR A 112 8.18 9.20 13.69
CA THR A 112 7.38 10.08 14.54
C THR A 112 5.89 9.83 14.32
N TRP A 113 5.49 9.62 13.07
CA TRP A 113 4.13 9.32 12.70
C TRP A 113 3.70 7.93 13.20
N GLN A 114 4.57 6.93 13.12
CA GLN A 114 4.37 5.61 13.71
C GLN A 114 4.18 5.66 15.22
N TRP A 115 5.03 6.43 15.92
CA TRP A 115 4.89 6.62 17.35
C TRP A 115 3.54 7.26 17.68
N PHE A 116 3.16 8.30 16.93
CA PHE A 116 1.91 8.99 17.12
C PHE A 116 0.69 8.10 16.89
N THR A 117 0.72 7.26 15.85
CA THR A 117 -0.35 6.31 15.51
C THR A 117 -0.48 5.18 16.53
N LEU A 118 0.63 4.71 17.08
CA LEU A 118 0.64 3.70 18.16
C LEU A 118 0.10 4.27 19.47
N CYS A 119 0.47 5.49 19.84
CA CYS A 119 0.01 6.08 21.09
C CYS A 119 -1.46 6.50 21.04
N ASN A 120 -1.89 7.12 19.94
CA ASN A 120 -3.23 7.71 19.82
C ASN A 120 -3.76 7.60 18.37
N PRO A 121 -4.22 6.42 17.93
CA PRO A 121 -4.69 6.22 16.56
C PRO A 121 -5.86 7.14 16.19
N SER A 122 -6.74 7.44 17.15
CA SER A 122 -7.87 8.36 16.96
C SER A 122 -7.42 9.80 16.65
N ARG A 123 -6.48 10.33 17.43
CA ARG A 123 -5.94 11.68 17.20
C ARG A 123 -5.10 11.71 15.93
N ALA A 124 -4.34 10.67 15.65
CA ALA A 124 -3.56 10.55 14.42
C ALA A 124 -4.43 10.64 13.16
N LEU A 125 -5.57 9.95 13.15
CA LEU A 125 -6.53 10.05 12.06
C LEU A 125 -7.02 11.50 11.87
N ARG A 126 -7.53 12.14 12.92
CA ARG A 126 -8.02 13.53 12.81
C ARG A 126 -6.92 14.49 12.37
N THR A 127 -5.71 14.38 12.93
CA THR A 127 -4.58 15.22 12.55
C THR A 127 -4.22 15.04 11.08
N ALA A 128 -4.21 13.83 10.53
CA ALA A 128 -3.90 13.61 9.12
C ALA A 128 -4.84 14.36 8.18
N PHE A 129 -6.14 14.36 8.48
CA PHE A 129 -7.16 15.01 7.67
C PHE A 129 -7.06 16.53 7.65
N TRP A 130 -6.58 17.16 8.74
CA TRP A 130 -6.42 18.62 8.81
C TRP A 130 -5.01 19.09 8.43
N LEU A 131 -3.99 18.34 8.80
CA LEU A 131 -2.59 18.69 8.56
C LEU A 131 -2.21 18.51 7.08
N SER A 132 -2.70 17.46 6.43
CA SER A 132 -2.34 17.14 5.04
C SER A 132 -2.74 18.24 4.04
N PRO A 133 -3.98 18.78 4.02
CA PRO A 133 -4.35 19.89 3.15
C PRO A 133 -3.50 21.14 3.40
N LEU A 134 -3.25 21.49 4.68
CA LEU A 134 -2.46 22.65 5.07
C LEU A 134 -1.03 22.57 4.52
N LEU A 135 -0.36 21.44 4.72
CA LEU A 135 0.99 21.20 4.22
C LEU A 135 1.04 21.17 2.69
N THR A 136 0.01 20.58 2.06
CA THR A 136 -0.09 20.55 0.58
C THR A 136 -0.23 21.96 0.01
N CYS A 137 -1.00 22.84 0.67
CA CYS A 137 -1.09 24.25 0.31
C CYS A 137 0.26 24.96 0.44
N ALA A 138 0.99 24.74 1.55
CA ALA A 138 2.32 25.31 1.75
C ALA A 138 3.33 24.85 0.66
N VAL A 139 3.26 23.59 0.24
CA VAL A 139 4.04 23.09 -0.90
C VAL A 139 3.65 23.80 -2.19
N GLY A 140 2.36 24.02 -2.43
CA GLY A 140 1.88 24.78 -3.58
C GLY A 140 2.44 26.20 -3.62
N VAL A 141 2.42 26.90 -2.49
CA VAL A 141 3.04 28.24 -2.33
C VAL A 141 4.54 28.17 -2.60
N LEU A 142 5.27 27.20 -2.05
CA LEU A 142 6.70 27.02 -2.31
C LEU A 142 6.99 26.87 -3.82
N PHE A 143 6.22 26.04 -4.52
CA PHE A 143 6.37 25.85 -5.97
C PHE A 143 6.09 27.12 -6.78
N VAL A 144 5.09 27.91 -6.38
CA VAL A 144 4.82 29.22 -6.98
C VAL A 144 5.99 30.19 -6.73
N LEU A 145 6.57 30.20 -5.53
CA LEU A 145 7.73 31.03 -5.18
C LEU A 145 9.01 30.62 -5.94
N ILE A 146 9.20 29.33 -6.21
CA ILE A 146 10.28 28.85 -7.08
C ILE A 146 10.14 29.45 -8.49
N GLY A 147 8.92 29.64 -9.00
CA GLY A 147 8.66 30.40 -10.22
C GLY A 147 9.23 29.79 -11.51
N SER A 148 9.55 28.49 -11.51
CA SER A 148 9.87 27.75 -12.73
C SER A 148 8.60 27.39 -13.48
N ALA A 149 8.65 27.20 -14.80
CA ALA A 149 7.46 26.84 -15.59
C ALA A 149 6.78 25.56 -15.07
N ALA A 150 7.55 24.50 -14.81
CA ALA A 150 7.04 23.27 -14.21
C ALA A 150 6.57 23.48 -12.77
N GLY A 151 7.29 24.29 -11.98
CA GLY A 151 6.93 24.62 -10.60
C GLY A 151 5.59 25.34 -10.52
N LEU A 152 5.31 26.32 -11.37
CA LEU A 152 4.03 27.03 -11.38
C LEU A 152 2.86 26.07 -11.64
N THR A 153 2.97 25.20 -12.64
CA THR A 153 1.93 24.20 -12.94
C THR A 153 1.68 23.27 -11.74
N ILE A 154 2.75 22.71 -11.16
CA ILE A 154 2.65 21.84 -9.99
C ILE A 154 2.08 22.60 -8.78
N GLY A 155 2.48 23.86 -8.60
CA GLY A 155 2.01 24.72 -7.53
C GLY A 155 0.50 24.98 -7.60
N VAL A 156 -0.02 25.32 -8.78
CA VAL A 156 -1.46 25.50 -9.00
C VAL A 156 -2.22 24.20 -8.72
N ILE A 157 -1.73 23.06 -9.25
CA ILE A 157 -2.34 21.75 -9.00
C ILE A 157 -2.34 21.43 -7.50
N ALA A 158 -1.25 21.69 -6.79
CA ALA A 158 -1.15 21.44 -5.35
C ALA A 158 -2.11 22.32 -4.53
N ILE A 159 -2.31 23.58 -4.91
CA ILE A 159 -3.27 24.49 -4.25
C ILE A 159 -4.71 23.99 -4.49
N VAL A 160 -5.06 23.63 -5.73
CA VAL A 160 -6.38 23.06 -6.05
C VAL A 160 -6.60 21.75 -5.28
N LEU A 161 -5.59 20.87 -5.24
CA LEU A 161 -5.64 19.63 -4.48
C LEU A 161 -5.83 19.91 -2.99
N ALA A 162 -5.13 20.88 -2.41
CA ALA A 162 -5.30 21.26 -1.02
C ALA A 162 -6.74 21.70 -0.71
N LEU A 163 -7.37 22.49 -1.60
CA LEU A 163 -8.77 22.87 -1.47
C LEU A 163 -9.71 21.66 -1.50
N ILE A 164 -9.51 20.74 -2.46
CA ILE A 164 -10.28 19.50 -2.56
C ILE A 164 -10.12 18.65 -1.29
N LEU A 165 -8.89 18.48 -0.80
CA LEU A 165 -8.62 17.70 0.41
C LEU A 165 -9.23 18.35 1.67
N SER A 166 -9.22 19.69 1.76
CA SER A 166 -9.90 20.43 2.83
C SER A 166 -11.41 20.23 2.80
N LEU A 167 -12.05 20.34 1.63
CA LEU A 167 -13.47 20.08 1.46
C LEU A 167 -13.82 18.62 1.80
N TYR A 168 -12.98 17.68 1.36
CA TYR A 168 -13.12 16.27 1.69
C TYR A 168 -13.02 16.01 3.20
N ALA A 169 -12.09 16.66 3.89
CA ALA A 169 -11.96 16.55 5.34
C ALA A 169 -13.20 17.08 6.08
N CYS A 170 -13.76 18.21 5.64
CA CYS A 170 -15.01 18.74 6.17
C CYS A 170 -16.19 17.78 5.92
N TRP A 171 -16.30 17.23 4.70
CA TRP A 171 -17.37 16.31 4.32
C TRP A 171 -17.30 14.98 5.08
N MET A 172 -16.10 14.47 5.35
CA MET A 172 -15.89 13.22 6.09
C MET A 172 -15.97 13.34 7.61
N ASN A 173 -16.03 14.56 8.16
CA ASN A 173 -15.99 14.80 9.61
C ASN A 173 -17.03 13.97 10.42
N PRO A 174 -18.30 13.80 9.98
CA PRO A 174 -19.27 12.96 10.69
C PRO A 174 -18.88 11.48 10.80
N ARG A 175 -17.99 11.00 9.92
CA ARG A 175 -17.55 9.59 9.86
C ARG A 175 -16.34 9.31 10.75
N PHE A 176 -15.72 10.33 11.35
CA PHE A 176 -14.52 10.17 12.17
C PHE A 176 -14.76 9.32 13.41
N ASP A 177 -15.91 9.43 14.08
CA ASP A 177 -16.13 8.70 15.34
C ASP A 177 -16.17 7.18 15.11
N TYR A 178 -16.81 6.74 14.02
CA TYR A 178 -16.78 5.33 13.64
C TYR A 178 -15.40 4.88 13.19
N ALA A 179 -14.75 5.63 12.30
CA ALA A 179 -13.43 5.26 11.80
C ALA A 179 -12.41 5.14 12.94
N THR A 180 -12.45 6.07 13.89
CA THR A 180 -11.57 6.04 15.06
C THR A 180 -11.90 4.89 16.02
N LYS A 181 -13.19 4.56 16.20
CA LYS A 181 -13.60 3.37 16.97
C LYS A 181 -13.07 2.09 16.33
N VAL A 182 -13.34 1.85 15.05
CA VAL A 182 -12.85 0.67 14.32
C VAL A 182 -11.32 0.59 14.34
N LEU A 183 -10.65 1.72 14.09
CA LEU A 183 -9.19 1.78 14.10
C LEU A 183 -8.63 1.43 15.49
N SER A 184 -9.24 1.94 16.57
CA SER A 184 -8.80 1.66 17.94
C SER A 184 -8.98 0.20 18.34
N ILE A 185 -10.08 -0.43 17.92
CA ILE A 185 -10.37 -1.86 18.15
C ILE A 185 -9.39 -2.71 17.35
N ALA A 186 -9.25 -2.43 16.06
CA ALA A 186 -8.40 -3.22 15.18
C ALA A 186 -6.91 -3.11 15.55
N ALA A 187 -6.47 -1.92 15.95
CA ALA A 187 -5.10 -1.66 16.38
C ALA A 187 -4.84 -2.04 17.85
N ALA A 188 -5.87 -2.42 18.62
CA ALA A 188 -5.71 -2.85 20.01
C ALA A 188 -4.72 -4.02 20.07
N SER A 189 -3.77 -3.97 21.00
CA SER A 189 -2.73 -4.98 21.20
C SER A 189 -1.97 -5.33 19.89
N PRO A 190 -1.09 -4.45 19.39
CA PRO A 190 -0.30 -4.76 18.20
C PRO A 190 0.50 -6.05 18.43
N PRO A 191 0.63 -6.93 17.41
CA PRO A 191 1.35 -8.19 17.57
C PRO A 191 2.77 -7.97 18.11
N ALA A 192 3.28 -8.93 18.87
CA ALA A 192 4.63 -8.86 19.39
C ALA A 192 5.63 -8.56 18.25
N LYS A 193 6.56 -7.62 18.50
CA LYS A 193 7.60 -7.18 17.55
C LYS A 193 7.10 -6.42 16.31
N THR A 194 5.83 -6.01 16.24
CA THR A 194 5.30 -5.17 15.15
C THR A 194 6.11 -3.91 14.95
N THR A 195 6.35 -3.14 16.03
CA THR A 195 7.16 -1.93 15.98
C THR A 195 8.56 -2.19 15.42
N THR A 196 9.20 -3.30 15.79
CA THR A 196 10.53 -3.67 15.28
C THR A 196 10.52 -3.94 13.78
N VAL A 197 9.54 -4.69 13.27
CA VAL A 197 9.45 -5.06 11.86
C VAL A 197 9.10 -3.84 10.98
N VAL A 198 8.17 -2.99 11.44
CA VAL A 198 7.83 -1.74 10.75
C VAL A 198 9.04 -0.80 10.74
N ASN A 199 9.72 -0.63 11.87
CA ASN A 199 10.94 0.19 11.96
C ASN A 199 12.03 -0.29 11.00
N LEU A 200 12.28 -1.61 10.94
CA LEU A 200 13.26 -2.19 10.02
C LEU A 200 12.89 -1.93 8.56
N SER A 201 11.60 -1.94 8.23
CA SER A 201 11.11 -1.65 6.88
C SER A 201 11.28 -0.17 6.51
N ILE A 202 11.06 0.75 7.46
CA ILE A 202 11.34 2.19 7.28
C ILE A 202 12.84 2.41 7.07
N ILE A 203 13.70 1.78 7.86
CA ILE A 203 15.17 1.86 7.70
C ILE A 203 15.56 1.35 6.31
N THR A 204 15.05 0.17 5.93
CA THR A 204 15.33 -0.44 4.63
C THR A 204 14.89 0.47 3.47
N GLY A 205 13.69 1.04 3.56
CA GLY A 205 13.17 1.99 2.57
C GLY A 205 13.99 3.27 2.49
N THR A 206 14.45 3.79 3.64
CA THR A 206 15.28 5.00 3.71
C THR A 206 16.66 4.76 3.09
N VAL A 207 17.33 3.66 3.45
CA VAL A 207 18.63 3.26 2.89
C VAL A 207 18.52 3.05 1.38
N TYR A 208 17.49 2.35 0.94
CA TYR A 208 17.23 2.15 -0.49
C TYR A 208 16.99 3.48 -1.22
N SER A 209 16.23 4.40 -0.64
CA SER A 209 16.00 5.73 -1.21
C SER A 209 17.29 6.54 -1.32
N CYS A 210 18.14 6.53 -0.29
CA CYS A 210 19.48 7.15 -0.33
C CYS A 210 20.34 6.57 -1.46
N PHE A 211 20.30 5.23 -1.64
CA PHE A 211 20.99 4.57 -2.74
C PHE A 211 20.47 5.04 -4.10
N LEU A 212 19.15 5.09 -4.30
CA LEU A 212 18.57 5.59 -5.55
C LEU A 212 18.91 7.07 -5.83
N VAL A 213 18.92 7.91 -4.79
CA VAL A 213 19.33 9.33 -4.89
C VAL A 213 20.75 9.48 -5.45
N SER A 214 21.67 8.56 -5.11
CA SER A 214 23.02 8.57 -5.69
C SER A 214 23.01 8.39 -7.22
N GLY A 215 22.17 7.48 -7.73
CA GLY A 215 22.01 7.25 -9.16
C GLY A 215 21.32 8.41 -9.88
N ILE A 216 20.28 9.00 -9.26
CA ILE A 216 19.59 10.19 -9.79
C ILE A 216 20.59 11.33 -9.94
N GLY A 217 21.37 11.64 -8.91
CA GLY A 217 22.38 12.70 -8.98
C GLY A 217 23.46 12.43 -10.02
N GLY A 218 23.86 11.17 -10.20
CA GLY A 218 24.80 10.76 -11.26
C GLY A 218 24.24 10.90 -12.68
N ALA A 219 22.94 10.68 -12.86
CA ALA A 219 22.23 10.94 -14.12
C ALA A 219 22.08 12.45 -14.39
N THR A 220 21.67 13.22 -13.37
CA THR A 220 21.52 14.68 -13.45
C THR A 220 22.85 15.38 -13.77
N ALA A 221 23.98 14.83 -13.34
CA ALA A 221 25.30 15.39 -13.63
C ALA A 221 25.64 15.43 -15.13
N VAL A 222 25.11 14.47 -15.91
CA VAL A 222 25.37 14.34 -17.35
C VAL A 222 24.28 15.01 -18.17
N GLY A 223 23.00 14.83 -17.78
CA GLY A 223 21.88 15.63 -18.29
C GLY A 223 21.43 15.34 -19.73
N THR A 224 21.64 14.12 -20.26
CA THR A 224 21.13 13.74 -21.59
C THR A 224 19.66 13.30 -21.58
N VAL A 225 19.05 13.18 -22.76
CA VAL A 225 17.70 12.62 -22.91
C VAL A 225 17.62 11.19 -22.35
N MET A 226 18.67 10.38 -22.55
CA MET A 226 18.75 9.04 -21.97
C MET A 226 18.80 9.06 -20.44
N ASP A 227 19.45 10.07 -19.85
CA ASP A 227 19.51 10.23 -18.40
C ASP A 227 18.15 10.56 -17.80
N THR A 228 17.32 11.29 -18.53
CA THR A 228 15.92 11.52 -18.14
C THR A 228 15.15 10.20 -18.09
N LEU A 229 15.33 9.31 -19.08
CA LEU A 229 14.72 7.98 -19.08
C LEU A 229 15.24 7.11 -17.92
N PHE A 230 16.53 7.18 -17.59
CA PHE A 230 17.09 6.48 -16.44
C PHE A 230 16.52 6.99 -15.10
N ILE A 231 16.36 8.31 -14.96
CA ILE A 231 15.71 8.90 -13.77
C ILE A 231 14.27 8.39 -13.66
N LEU A 232 13.50 8.38 -14.76
CA LEU A 232 12.14 7.84 -14.76
C LEU A 232 12.11 6.35 -14.38
N ALA A 233 13.05 5.55 -14.87
CA ALA A 233 13.18 4.15 -14.48
C ALA A 233 13.51 3.98 -12.98
N ILE A 234 14.39 4.83 -12.43
CA ILE A 234 14.71 4.85 -11.00
C ILE A 234 13.48 5.24 -10.16
N LEU A 235 12.70 6.24 -10.59
CA LEU A 235 11.49 6.65 -9.88
C LEU A 235 10.39 5.58 -9.96
N ALA A 236 10.23 4.91 -11.10
CA ALA A 236 9.33 3.77 -11.23
C ALA A 236 9.76 2.62 -10.32
N SER A 237 11.07 2.37 -10.21
CA SER A 237 11.64 1.40 -9.28
C SER A 237 11.40 1.77 -7.82
N LEU A 238 11.58 3.04 -7.44
CA LEU A 238 11.24 3.56 -6.12
C LEU A 238 9.78 3.26 -5.78
N ALA A 239 8.86 3.63 -6.69
CA ALA A 239 7.43 3.42 -6.49
C ALA A 239 7.07 1.94 -6.34
N TRP A 240 7.57 1.07 -7.22
CA TRP A 240 7.23 -0.34 -7.17
C TRP A 240 7.85 -1.06 -5.96
N SER A 241 9.14 -0.85 -5.69
CA SER A 241 9.84 -1.49 -4.56
C SER A 241 9.29 -1.06 -3.20
N THR A 242 8.94 0.22 -3.03
CA THR A 242 8.33 0.68 -1.77
C THR A 242 6.90 0.16 -1.60
N GLN A 243 6.13 0.00 -2.68
CA GLN A 243 4.84 -0.69 -2.63
C GLN A 243 4.98 -2.16 -2.27
N VAL A 244 6.03 -2.84 -2.77
CA VAL A 244 6.34 -4.23 -2.37
C VAL A 244 6.65 -4.31 -0.89
N ILE A 245 7.49 -3.42 -0.34
CA ILE A 245 7.76 -3.38 1.11
C ILE A 245 6.45 -3.16 1.90
N ARG A 246 5.63 -2.18 1.47
CA ARG A 246 4.33 -1.88 2.08
C ARG A 246 3.40 -3.08 2.06
N ASN A 247 3.25 -3.75 0.92
CA ASN A 247 2.32 -4.88 0.79
C ASN A 247 2.86 -6.15 1.47
N THR A 248 4.18 -6.37 1.55
CA THR A 248 4.78 -7.43 2.39
C THR A 248 4.38 -7.22 3.85
N LEU A 249 4.58 -6.02 4.39
CA LEU A 249 4.09 -5.69 5.74
C LEU A 249 2.58 -5.92 5.85
N GLN A 250 1.83 -5.51 4.81
CA GLN A 250 0.39 -5.58 4.85
C GLN A 250 -0.11 -7.02 5.00
N VAL A 251 0.42 -7.92 4.16
CA VAL A 251 0.10 -9.36 4.15
C VAL A 251 0.55 -10.04 5.44
N THR A 252 1.78 -9.76 5.88
CA THR A 252 2.35 -10.38 7.09
C THR A 252 1.56 -10.01 8.35
N ILE A 253 1.28 -8.72 8.56
CA ILE A 253 0.56 -8.26 9.75
C ILE A 253 -0.91 -8.67 9.70
N ALA A 254 -1.51 -8.66 8.50
CA ALA A 254 -2.89 -9.11 8.33
C ALA A 254 -3.06 -10.57 8.71
N ARG A 255 -2.13 -11.45 8.33
CA ARG A 255 -2.13 -12.87 8.75
C ARG A 255 -2.16 -13.02 10.26
N VAL A 256 -1.24 -12.35 10.96
CA VAL A 256 -1.13 -12.46 12.43
C VAL A 256 -2.38 -11.91 13.12
N LYS A 257 -2.86 -10.74 12.69
CA LYS A 257 -4.08 -10.14 13.26
C LYS A 257 -5.33 -10.95 12.98
N TYR A 258 -5.46 -11.49 11.77
CA TYR A 258 -6.58 -12.34 11.42
C TYR A 258 -6.61 -13.60 12.30
N LEU A 259 -5.47 -14.28 12.50
CA LEU A 259 -5.40 -15.47 13.36
C LEU A 259 -5.75 -15.16 14.82
N HIS A 260 -5.37 -13.98 15.31
CA HIS A 260 -5.77 -13.50 16.62
C HIS A 260 -7.29 -13.26 16.70
N PHE A 261 -7.89 -12.58 15.71
CA PHE A 261 -9.33 -12.29 15.72
C PHE A 261 -10.20 -13.53 15.50
N ALA A 262 -9.84 -14.38 14.54
CA ALA A 262 -10.63 -15.55 14.18
C ALA A 262 -10.48 -16.68 15.22
N TYR A 263 -9.25 -16.96 15.67
CA TYR A 263 -8.95 -18.16 16.47
C TYR A 263 -8.33 -17.86 17.85
N GLY A 264 -7.93 -16.62 18.13
CA GLY A 264 -7.21 -16.28 19.36
C GLY A 264 -5.78 -16.79 19.41
N VAL A 265 -5.19 -17.11 18.26
CA VAL A 265 -3.84 -17.67 18.17
C VAL A 265 -2.83 -16.53 18.05
N GLU A 266 -1.86 -16.50 18.96
CA GLU A 266 -0.70 -15.61 18.88
C GLU A 266 0.38 -16.22 17.98
N MET A 267 0.74 -15.53 16.90
CA MET A 267 1.79 -15.95 15.96
C MET A 267 2.96 -14.96 16.01
N ASP A 268 4.19 -15.46 16.07
CA ASP A 268 5.38 -14.59 15.98
C ASP A 268 5.45 -13.94 14.59
N LEU A 269 5.45 -12.61 14.58
CA LEU A 269 5.51 -11.81 13.37
C LEU A 269 6.73 -12.13 12.49
N ARG A 270 7.86 -12.56 13.07
CA ARG A 270 9.06 -12.94 12.31
C ARG A 270 8.86 -14.21 11.48
N ILE A 271 8.09 -15.17 12.02
CA ILE A 271 7.75 -16.41 11.32
C ILE A 271 6.81 -16.07 10.17
N ALA A 272 5.75 -15.29 10.46
CA ALA A 272 4.82 -14.81 9.43
C ALA A 272 5.53 -14.05 8.30
N LEU A 273 6.52 -13.21 8.65
CA LEU A 273 7.32 -12.46 7.67
C LEU A 273 8.15 -13.39 6.79
N ARG A 274 8.84 -14.37 7.39
CA ARG A 274 9.62 -15.38 6.66
C ARG A 274 8.74 -16.15 5.68
N ASP A 275 7.58 -16.60 6.11
CA ASP A 275 6.63 -17.32 5.27
C ASP A 275 6.13 -16.44 4.11
N THR A 276 5.83 -15.18 4.39
CA THR A 276 5.38 -14.21 3.37
C THR A 276 6.44 -14.06 2.27
N PHE A 277 7.72 -13.95 2.64
CA PHE A 277 8.83 -13.87 1.67
C PHE A 277 9.01 -15.15 0.86
N ASN A 278 8.83 -16.33 1.48
CA ASN A 278 9.06 -17.60 0.81
C ASN A 278 7.92 -17.99 -0.13
N TYR A 279 6.68 -17.79 0.31
CA TYR A 279 5.50 -18.38 -0.33
C TYR A 279 4.61 -17.34 -1.03
N SER A 280 4.47 -16.15 -0.46
CA SER A 280 3.48 -15.16 -0.94
C SER A 280 4.08 -14.02 -1.76
N MET A 281 5.40 -13.99 -1.94
CA MET A 281 6.10 -12.87 -2.60
C MET A 281 5.61 -12.61 -4.04
N GLY A 282 5.24 -13.65 -4.79
CA GLY A 282 4.65 -13.48 -6.13
C GLY A 282 3.35 -12.67 -6.11
N SER A 283 2.43 -13.04 -5.19
CA SER A 283 1.17 -12.32 -4.96
C SER A 283 1.42 -10.89 -4.47
N VAL A 284 2.41 -10.71 -3.58
CA VAL A 284 2.81 -9.38 -3.11
C VAL A 284 3.30 -8.50 -4.27
N CYS A 285 4.15 -9.01 -5.16
CA CYS A 285 4.63 -8.25 -6.31
C CYS A 285 3.50 -7.82 -7.26
N ILE A 286 2.57 -8.73 -7.56
CA ILE A 286 1.39 -8.45 -8.41
C ILE A 286 0.51 -7.37 -7.75
N SER A 287 0.19 -7.56 -6.47
CA SER A 287 -0.65 -6.61 -5.74
C SER A 287 -0.03 -5.21 -5.62
N SER A 288 1.30 -5.12 -5.61
CA SER A 288 2.03 -3.85 -5.52
C SER A 288 1.90 -2.98 -6.77
N VAL A 289 1.54 -3.59 -7.90
CA VAL A 289 1.19 -2.89 -9.14
C VAL A 289 -0.32 -2.70 -9.24
N LEU A 290 -1.10 -3.76 -9.03
CA LEU A 290 -2.54 -3.75 -9.27
C LEU A 290 -3.33 -2.89 -8.25
N VAL A 291 -3.03 -3.02 -6.94
CA VAL A 291 -3.82 -2.34 -5.90
C VAL A 291 -3.80 -0.82 -6.07
N PRO A 292 -2.64 -0.14 -6.27
CA PRO A 292 -2.64 1.30 -6.49
C PRO A 292 -3.41 1.72 -7.75
N ILE A 293 -3.26 1.00 -8.87
CA ILE A 293 -3.93 1.32 -10.14
C ILE A 293 -5.45 1.22 -9.96
N ILE A 294 -5.93 0.11 -9.40
CA ILE A 294 -7.36 -0.12 -9.20
C ILE A 294 -7.93 0.88 -8.19
N THR A 295 -7.18 1.22 -7.14
CA THR A 295 -7.59 2.25 -6.16
C THR A 295 -7.78 3.61 -6.83
N VAL A 296 -6.88 4.00 -7.75
CA VAL A 296 -7.01 5.26 -8.50
C VAL A 296 -8.22 5.22 -9.42
N VAL A 297 -8.39 4.16 -10.21
CA VAL A 297 -9.52 4.01 -11.14
C VAL A 297 -10.86 4.03 -10.41
N HIS A 298 -10.94 3.33 -9.28
CA HIS A 298 -12.15 3.31 -8.46
C HIS A 298 -12.41 4.67 -7.80
N GLY A 299 -11.37 5.33 -7.29
CA GLY A 299 -11.48 6.67 -6.73
C GLY A 299 -11.97 7.71 -7.75
N SER A 300 -11.43 7.69 -8.98
CA SER A 300 -11.87 8.58 -10.05
C SER A 300 -13.28 8.28 -10.51
N ALA A 301 -13.70 7.01 -10.54
CA ALA A 301 -15.07 6.65 -10.90
C ALA A 301 -16.09 7.24 -9.91
N ARG A 302 -15.78 7.18 -8.61
CA ARG A 302 -16.60 7.81 -7.56
C ARG A 302 -16.60 9.34 -7.66
N ALA A 303 -15.47 9.96 -8.01
CA ALA A 303 -15.42 11.40 -8.20
C ALA A 303 -16.28 11.85 -9.38
N ILE A 304 -16.24 11.12 -10.49
CA ILE A 304 -17.04 11.41 -11.69
C ILE A 304 -18.53 11.22 -11.39
N SER A 305 -18.93 10.14 -10.70
CA SER A 305 -20.34 9.90 -10.39
C SER A 305 -20.96 10.99 -9.50
N LEU A 306 -20.16 11.63 -8.64
CA LEU A 306 -20.60 12.78 -7.83
C LEU A 306 -20.82 14.05 -8.66
N ILE A 307 -20.08 14.22 -9.76
CA ILE A 307 -20.16 15.42 -10.62
C ILE A 307 -21.31 15.32 -11.62
N VAL A 308 -21.63 14.10 -12.09
CA VAL A 308 -22.61 13.85 -13.16
C VAL A 308 -24.08 13.90 -12.66
N GLY A 309 -24.31 14.23 -11.40
CA GLY A 309 -25.63 14.29 -10.74
C GLY A 309 -26.63 15.35 -11.25
N GLY A 310 -26.46 15.92 -12.45
CA GLY A 310 -27.41 16.84 -13.02
C GLY A 310 -27.21 17.09 -14.52
N THR A 311 -28.29 16.94 -15.28
CA THR A 311 -28.57 17.57 -16.59
C THR A 311 -28.10 16.96 -17.91
N ASP A 312 -27.24 15.93 -17.99
CA ASP A 312 -26.80 15.40 -19.30
C ASP A 312 -26.83 13.86 -19.39
N GLU A 313 -27.76 13.32 -20.20
CA GLU A 313 -28.01 11.87 -20.36
C GLU A 313 -26.80 11.12 -20.96
N PHE A 314 -26.01 11.78 -21.82
CA PHE A 314 -24.83 11.16 -22.43
C PHE A 314 -23.68 11.01 -21.43
N LEU A 315 -23.42 12.04 -20.63
CA LEU A 315 -22.44 12.00 -19.56
C LEU A 315 -22.83 10.98 -18.49
N PHE A 316 -24.13 10.82 -18.23
CA PHE A 316 -24.65 9.79 -17.33
C PHE A 316 -24.33 8.37 -17.81
N SER A 317 -24.52 8.06 -19.09
CA SER A 317 -24.20 6.74 -19.66
C SER A 317 -22.71 6.40 -19.59
N CYS A 318 -21.84 7.33 -19.97
CA CYS A 318 -20.38 7.14 -19.92
C CYS A 318 -19.86 7.01 -18.47
N ALA A 319 -20.39 7.81 -17.55
CA ALA A 319 -20.07 7.71 -16.13
C ALA A 319 -20.50 6.36 -15.55
N ASN A 320 -21.68 5.86 -15.91
CA ASN A 320 -22.16 4.55 -15.47
C ASN A 320 -21.33 3.40 -16.04
N CYS A 321 -20.92 3.48 -17.31
CA CYS A 321 -20.00 2.50 -17.91
C CYS A 321 -18.65 2.49 -17.17
N TYR A 322 -18.06 3.66 -16.93
CA TYR A 322 -16.79 3.77 -16.20
C TYR A 322 -16.90 3.26 -14.76
N ALA A 323 -18.00 3.58 -14.07
CA ALA A 323 -18.28 3.06 -12.73
C ALA A 323 -18.42 1.52 -12.73
N THR A 324 -19.05 0.95 -13.74
CA THR A 324 -19.17 -0.52 -13.90
C THR A 324 -17.81 -1.17 -14.11
N VAL A 325 -16.95 -0.60 -14.97
CA VAL A 325 -15.59 -1.10 -15.16
C VAL A 325 -14.79 -1.01 -13.86
N ALA A 326 -14.88 0.11 -13.15
CA ALA A 326 -14.19 0.30 -11.88
C ALA A 326 -14.67 -0.67 -10.79
N ALA A 327 -15.99 -0.93 -10.70
CA ALA A 327 -16.56 -1.91 -9.78
C ALA A 327 -16.07 -3.33 -10.09
N THR A 328 -16.01 -3.70 -11.38
CA THR A 328 -15.47 -4.98 -11.83
C THR A 328 -13.99 -5.10 -11.47
N LEU A 329 -13.17 -4.07 -11.68
CA LEU A 329 -11.75 -4.08 -11.34
C LEU A 329 -11.51 -4.27 -9.83
N VAL A 330 -12.34 -3.69 -8.96
CA VAL A 330 -12.24 -3.89 -7.51
C VAL A 330 -12.42 -5.35 -7.11
N SER A 331 -13.24 -6.11 -7.83
CA SER A 331 -13.38 -7.55 -7.57
C SER A 331 -12.08 -8.33 -7.86
N TYR A 332 -11.29 -7.89 -8.84
CA TYR A 332 -10.02 -8.54 -9.21
C TYR A 332 -8.82 -8.06 -8.42
N GLY A 333 -8.88 -6.88 -7.81
CA GLY A 333 -7.78 -6.35 -7.02
C GLY A 333 -8.22 -5.34 -5.99
N ASN A 334 -8.28 -5.80 -4.75
CA ASN A 334 -8.61 -4.96 -3.61
C ASN A 334 -7.65 -5.22 -2.45
N ARG A 335 -7.58 -4.28 -1.52
CA ARG A 335 -6.71 -4.39 -0.35
C ARG A 335 -7.12 -5.52 0.60
N TRP A 336 -8.37 -5.97 0.55
CA TRP A 336 -8.92 -6.99 1.43
C TRP A 336 -8.39 -8.38 1.06
N GLY A 337 -8.19 -8.64 -0.23
CA GLY A 337 -7.55 -9.84 -0.75
C GLY A 337 -6.16 -10.10 -0.17
N LEU A 338 -5.42 -9.06 0.23
CA LEU A 338 -4.11 -9.22 0.89
C LEU A 338 -4.19 -9.99 2.21
N VAL A 339 -5.34 -9.98 2.90
CA VAL A 339 -5.56 -10.79 4.11
C VAL A 339 -5.55 -12.27 3.74
N GLN A 340 -6.34 -12.68 2.74
CA GLN A 340 -6.38 -14.06 2.28
C GLN A 340 -5.08 -14.53 1.61
N VAL A 341 -4.33 -13.63 0.96
CA VAL A 341 -2.96 -13.94 0.51
C VAL A 341 -2.09 -14.35 1.70
N GLY A 342 -2.17 -13.64 2.82
CA GLY A 342 -1.36 -13.95 4.00
C GLY A 342 -1.81 -15.19 4.75
N VAL A 343 -3.12 -15.37 4.90
CA VAL A 343 -3.71 -16.46 5.69
C VAL A 343 -3.70 -17.78 4.93
N TYR A 344 -4.13 -17.77 3.68
CA TYR A 344 -4.38 -18.98 2.88
C TYR A 344 -3.36 -19.18 1.76
N ASN A 345 -2.36 -18.29 1.62
CA ASN A 345 -1.35 -18.34 0.57
C ASN A 345 -1.92 -18.42 -0.85
N LYS A 346 -3.09 -17.81 -1.08
CA LYS A 346 -3.76 -17.76 -2.38
C LYS A 346 -3.05 -16.79 -3.34
N GLY A 347 -3.25 -17.01 -4.63
CA GLY A 347 -2.91 -16.02 -5.66
C GLY A 347 -3.68 -14.71 -5.43
N PHE A 348 -3.04 -13.55 -5.60
CA PHE A 348 -3.64 -12.25 -5.24
C PHE A 348 -5.00 -11.97 -5.90
N VAL A 349 -5.16 -12.30 -7.19
CA VAL A 349 -6.42 -12.06 -7.91
C VAL A 349 -7.53 -12.96 -7.36
N GLN A 350 -7.26 -14.25 -7.18
CA GLN A 350 -8.21 -15.19 -6.57
C GLN A 350 -8.60 -14.73 -5.15
N ALA A 351 -7.60 -14.38 -4.34
CA ALA A 351 -7.83 -13.87 -2.99
C ALA A 351 -8.69 -12.59 -2.98
N SER A 352 -8.52 -11.71 -3.97
CA SER A 352 -9.31 -10.49 -4.11
C SER A 352 -10.76 -10.79 -4.49
N MET A 353 -10.99 -11.74 -5.40
CA MET A 353 -12.34 -12.15 -5.80
C MET A 353 -13.09 -12.81 -4.63
N ASP A 354 -12.46 -13.79 -3.98
CA ASP A 354 -13.04 -14.50 -2.84
C ASP A 354 -13.39 -13.54 -1.70
N THR A 355 -12.48 -12.62 -1.36
CA THR A 355 -12.75 -11.62 -0.31
C THR A 355 -13.85 -10.65 -0.69
N TRP A 356 -13.89 -10.19 -1.94
CA TRP A 356 -14.96 -9.31 -2.40
C TRP A 356 -16.33 -9.98 -2.34
N GLU A 357 -16.40 -11.26 -2.70
CA GLU A 357 -17.63 -12.05 -2.57
C GLU A 357 -18.08 -12.23 -1.12
N MET A 358 -17.15 -12.56 -0.20
CA MET A 358 -17.46 -12.66 1.23
C MET A 358 -17.96 -11.34 1.83
N LEU A 359 -17.38 -10.21 1.41
CA LEU A 359 -17.83 -8.89 1.89
C LEU A 359 -19.25 -8.57 1.40
N LYS A 360 -19.57 -8.95 0.15
CA LYS A 360 -20.92 -8.78 -0.41
C LYS A 360 -21.95 -9.71 0.23
N SER A 361 -21.60 -10.97 0.49
CA SER A 361 -22.54 -11.95 1.05
C SER A 361 -23.02 -11.57 2.46
N VAL A 362 -22.17 -10.87 3.22
CA VAL A 362 -22.51 -10.34 4.56
C VAL A 362 -23.10 -8.91 4.51
N GLY A 363 -23.12 -8.28 3.33
CA GLY A 363 -23.68 -6.93 3.14
C GLY A 363 -22.80 -5.80 3.69
N LEU A 364 -21.47 -6.00 3.77
CA LEU A 364 -20.53 -4.98 4.29
C LEU A 364 -20.11 -3.91 3.27
N GLU A 365 -20.55 -4.02 2.02
CA GLU A 365 -20.18 -3.09 0.94
C GLU A 365 -20.40 -1.60 1.32
N PRO A 366 -21.56 -1.18 1.87
CA PRO A 366 -21.77 0.23 2.25
C PRO A 366 -20.85 0.70 3.39
N ILE A 367 -20.48 -0.20 4.31
CA ILE A 367 -19.59 0.10 5.43
C ILE A 367 -18.17 0.32 4.93
N ILE A 368 -17.71 -0.58 4.05
CA ILE A 368 -16.38 -0.54 3.44
C ILE A 368 -16.19 0.69 2.56
N ASP A 369 -17.21 1.07 1.80
CA ASP A 369 -17.19 2.27 0.96
C ASP A 369 -17.06 3.58 1.74
N ARG A 370 -17.37 3.53 3.04
CA ARG A 370 -17.29 4.64 4.00
C ARG A 370 -16.10 4.50 4.95
N ASP A 371 -15.29 3.45 4.83
CA ASP A 371 -14.07 3.29 5.62
C ASP A 371 -13.06 4.40 5.29
N LEU A 372 -12.60 5.09 6.33
CA LEU A 372 -11.63 6.18 6.20
C LEU A 372 -10.19 5.71 6.30
N THR A 373 -9.92 4.43 6.58
CA THR A 373 -8.54 3.93 6.74
C THR A 373 -7.72 4.12 5.48
N GLY A 374 -8.32 3.91 4.29
CA GLY A 374 -7.61 4.13 3.02
C GLY A 374 -7.25 5.61 2.81
N SER A 375 -8.20 6.50 3.11
CA SER A 375 -8.00 7.95 3.04
C SER A 375 -6.97 8.43 4.05
N PHE A 376 -7.02 7.92 5.28
CA PHE A 376 -6.07 8.22 6.34
C PHE A 376 -4.63 7.85 5.94
N CYS A 377 -4.42 6.65 5.38
CA CYS A 377 -3.11 6.24 4.89
C CYS A 377 -2.62 7.12 3.74
N PHE A 378 -3.51 7.50 2.81
CA PHE A 378 -3.18 8.40 1.71
C PHE A 378 -2.78 9.80 2.21
N LEU A 379 -3.56 10.40 3.11
CA LEU A 379 -3.34 11.72 3.68
C LEU A 379 -2.08 11.77 4.53
N SER A 380 -1.77 10.70 5.27
CA SER A 380 -0.51 10.54 5.99
C SER A 380 0.69 10.54 5.03
N GLY A 381 0.58 9.83 3.90
CA GLY A 381 1.55 9.89 2.82
C GLY A 381 1.73 11.30 2.25
N MET A 382 0.62 11.98 1.93
CA MET A 382 0.63 13.35 1.43
C MET A 382 1.30 14.32 2.40
N ALA A 383 1.00 14.22 3.71
CA ALA A 383 1.64 15.03 4.74
C ALA A 383 3.15 14.75 4.82
N GLY A 384 3.55 13.48 4.80
CA GLY A 384 4.96 13.08 4.80
C GLY A 384 5.74 13.60 3.61
N GLY A 385 5.19 13.45 2.40
CA GLY A 385 5.74 14.02 1.18
C GLY A 385 5.87 15.54 1.27
N ALA A 386 4.83 16.22 1.74
CA ALA A 386 4.83 17.66 1.85
C ALA A 386 5.89 18.19 2.85
N ILE A 387 6.06 17.55 4.02
CA ILE A 387 7.11 17.92 4.98
C ILE A 387 8.50 17.78 4.33
N CYS A 388 8.74 16.68 3.62
CA CYS A 388 10.03 16.43 2.97
C CYS A 388 10.31 17.45 1.85
N THR A 389 9.28 17.80 1.07
CA THR A 389 9.37 18.86 0.05
C THR A 389 9.65 20.22 0.67
N LEU A 390 8.98 20.58 1.77
CA LEU A 390 9.25 21.84 2.45
C LEU A 390 10.69 21.86 3.01
N ALA A 391 11.17 20.76 3.59
CA ALA A 391 12.54 20.68 4.12
C ALA A 391 13.61 20.75 3.01
N GLY A 392 13.55 19.87 2.01
CA GLY A 392 14.54 19.81 0.94
C GLY A 392 14.39 20.92 -0.09
N GLY A 393 13.15 21.20 -0.48
CA GLY A 393 12.81 22.22 -1.47
C GLY A 393 13.10 23.64 -1.00
N ALA A 394 12.77 24.00 0.25
CA ALA A 394 13.07 25.34 0.77
C ALA A 394 14.59 25.54 0.93
N TRP A 395 15.32 24.51 1.38
CA TRP A 395 16.79 24.55 1.40
C TRP A 395 17.34 24.80 0.00
N THR A 396 16.98 23.97 -0.98
CA THR A 396 17.48 24.12 -2.34
C THR A 396 17.06 25.45 -2.96
N PHE A 397 15.86 25.96 -2.67
CA PHE A 397 15.42 27.28 -3.10
C PHE A 397 16.35 28.39 -2.58
N ALA A 398 16.77 28.31 -1.31
CA ALA A 398 17.68 29.28 -0.72
C ALA A 398 19.13 29.20 -1.26
N VAL A 399 19.60 28.00 -1.63
CA VAL A 399 21.00 27.78 -2.04
C VAL A 399 21.21 27.78 -3.56
N HIS A 400 20.28 27.19 -4.32
CA HIS A 400 20.38 27.04 -5.77
C HIS A 400 19.01 26.86 -6.45
N LYS A 401 18.35 27.98 -6.73
CA LYS A 401 16.98 28.05 -7.26
C LYS A 401 16.70 27.13 -8.46
N SER A 402 17.67 26.90 -9.35
CA SER A 402 17.46 26.05 -10.54
C SER A 402 17.15 24.58 -10.22
N TYR A 403 17.68 24.05 -9.11
CA TYR A 403 17.46 22.67 -8.70
C TYR A 403 16.24 22.51 -7.78
N ALA A 404 15.65 23.63 -7.34
CA ALA A 404 14.61 23.61 -6.32
C ALA A 404 13.36 22.84 -6.78
N THR A 405 13.00 22.92 -8.07
CA THR A 405 11.81 22.21 -8.58
C THR A 405 12.00 20.69 -8.58
N GLU A 406 13.10 20.19 -9.14
CA GLU A 406 13.38 18.76 -9.21
C GLU A 406 13.61 18.13 -7.83
N VAL A 407 14.39 18.79 -6.96
CA VAL A 407 14.64 18.31 -5.60
C VAL A 407 13.34 18.26 -4.79
N SER A 408 12.47 19.27 -4.94
CA SER A 408 11.14 19.27 -4.31
C SER A 408 10.28 18.08 -4.73
N ILE A 409 10.29 17.71 -6.02
CA ILE A 409 9.54 16.56 -6.55
C ILE A 409 10.10 15.24 -6.01
N TYR A 410 11.42 15.06 -6.04
CA TYR A 410 12.04 13.83 -5.51
C TYR A 410 11.82 13.68 -4.00
N ALA A 411 11.98 14.78 -3.25
CA ALA A 411 11.70 14.81 -1.81
C ALA A 411 10.23 14.47 -1.51
N PHE A 412 9.28 14.96 -2.32
CA PHE A 412 7.87 14.64 -2.18
C PHE A 412 7.62 13.13 -2.31
N LEU A 413 8.12 12.53 -3.39
CA LEU A 413 7.90 11.11 -3.70
C LEU A 413 8.51 10.22 -2.62
N ILE A 414 9.74 10.50 -2.21
CA ILE A 414 10.42 9.74 -1.13
C ILE A 414 9.63 9.85 0.18
N GLY A 415 9.27 11.07 0.59
CA GLY A 415 8.49 11.30 1.80
C GLY A 415 7.12 10.61 1.79
N TYR A 416 6.43 10.67 0.65
CA TYR A 416 5.15 10.00 0.43
C TYR A 416 5.28 8.49 0.61
N PHE A 417 6.22 7.84 -0.09
CA PHE A 417 6.37 6.39 -0.02
C PHE A 417 6.84 5.91 1.36
N MET A 418 7.72 6.65 2.04
CA MET A 418 8.16 6.28 3.40
C MET A 418 7.00 6.27 4.40
N CYS A 419 6.16 7.31 4.40
CA CYS A 419 4.98 7.34 5.28
C CYS A 419 3.93 6.29 4.88
N ARG A 420 3.83 5.93 3.58
CA ARG A 420 2.94 4.86 3.13
C ARG A 420 3.40 3.47 3.57
N ILE A 421 4.70 3.22 3.70
CA ILE A 421 5.24 1.98 4.27
C ILE A 421 4.83 1.86 5.73
N GLU A 422 4.99 2.93 6.51
CA GLU A 422 4.60 2.95 7.92
C GLU A 422 3.10 2.65 8.09
N MET A 423 2.23 3.30 7.33
CA MET A 423 0.78 3.10 7.39
C MET A 423 0.28 1.66 7.10
N ALA A 424 1.15 0.78 6.58
CA ALA A 424 0.79 -0.59 6.22
C ALA A 424 0.18 -1.37 7.39
N TRP A 425 0.72 -1.22 8.60
CA TRP A 425 0.29 -2.02 9.76
C TRP A 425 -1.13 -1.69 10.22
N LEU A 426 -1.52 -0.41 10.25
CA LEU A 426 -2.89 0.00 10.59
C LEU A 426 -3.88 -0.52 9.56
N GLN A 427 -3.52 -0.39 8.28
CA GLN A 427 -4.34 -0.89 7.19
C GLN A 427 -4.52 -2.41 7.26
N SER A 428 -3.48 -3.16 7.66
CA SER A 428 -3.58 -4.59 7.92
C SER A 428 -4.52 -4.93 9.05
N CYS A 429 -4.40 -4.24 10.19
CA CYS A 429 -5.23 -4.49 11.35
C CYS A 429 -6.71 -4.34 11.01
N VAL A 430 -7.08 -3.24 10.34
CA VAL A 430 -8.47 -2.98 9.93
C VAL A 430 -8.92 -4.00 8.89
N SER A 431 -8.08 -4.33 7.90
CA SER A 431 -8.42 -5.33 6.89
C SER A 431 -8.65 -6.71 7.48
N ALA A 432 -7.80 -7.14 8.40
CA ALA A 432 -7.95 -8.41 9.10
C ALA A 432 -9.22 -8.45 9.97
N TYR A 433 -9.57 -7.34 10.62
CA TYR A 433 -10.78 -7.24 11.44
C TYR A 433 -12.06 -7.40 10.60
N TYR A 434 -12.17 -6.70 9.46
CA TYR A 434 -13.32 -6.86 8.56
C TYR A 434 -13.42 -8.27 7.96
N ILE A 435 -12.31 -8.86 7.53
CA ILE A 435 -12.33 -10.22 6.95
C ILE A 435 -12.64 -11.29 8.01
N ALA A 436 -12.09 -11.18 9.22
CA ALA A 436 -12.44 -12.08 10.32
C ALA A 436 -13.93 -11.98 10.67
N TYR A 437 -14.52 -10.78 10.61
CA TYR A 437 -15.95 -10.59 10.79
C TYR A 437 -16.77 -11.26 9.68
N THR A 438 -16.36 -11.17 8.40
CA THR A 438 -17.12 -11.80 7.32
C THR A 438 -17.17 -13.32 7.41
N GLU A 439 -16.13 -13.95 7.94
CA GLU A 439 -16.08 -15.41 8.03
C GLU A 439 -16.90 -15.95 9.20
N ASN A 440 -16.94 -15.23 10.32
CA ASN A 440 -17.79 -15.60 11.45
C ASN A 440 -18.33 -14.35 12.18
N PRO A 441 -19.46 -13.79 11.73
CA PRO A 441 -20.06 -12.60 12.34
C PRO A 441 -20.49 -12.80 13.81
N GLN A 442 -20.72 -14.06 14.21
CA GLN A 442 -21.17 -14.45 15.56
C GLN A 442 -20.00 -14.78 16.50
N ASN A 443 -18.76 -14.54 16.07
CA ASN A 443 -17.59 -14.80 16.91
C ASN A 443 -17.56 -13.85 18.11
N SER A 444 -17.70 -14.40 19.31
CA SER A 444 -17.70 -13.65 20.57
C SER A 444 -16.38 -12.92 20.88
N ARG A 445 -15.30 -13.25 20.16
CA ARG A 445 -14.00 -12.54 20.25
C ARG A 445 -13.98 -11.21 19.50
N LEU A 446 -14.90 -11.00 18.57
CA LEU A 446 -14.98 -9.77 17.80
C LEU A 446 -15.81 -8.73 18.56
N ASP A 447 -15.34 -7.49 18.57
CA ASP A 447 -16.13 -6.37 19.10
C ASP A 447 -17.39 -6.17 18.25
N PRO A 448 -18.57 -5.92 18.87
CA PRO A 448 -19.83 -5.74 18.15
C PRO A 448 -19.93 -4.41 17.37
N ALA A 449 -18.89 -3.58 17.33
CA ALA A 449 -18.88 -2.29 16.62
C ALA A 449 -19.30 -2.39 15.16
N ILE A 450 -18.90 -3.45 14.43
CA ILE A 450 -19.34 -3.64 13.04
C ILE A 450 -20.82 -4.00 13.00
N LEU A 451 -21.28 -4.90 13.87
CA LEU A 451 -22.68 -5.34 13.93
C LEU A 451 -23.62 -4.16 14.22
N PHE A 452 -23.34 -3.38 15.26
CA PHE A 452 -24.16 -2.21 15.60
C PHE A 452 -24.27 -1.20 14.46
N ARG A 453 -23.21 -1.07 13.67
CA ARG A 453 -23.18 -0.15 12.53
C ARG A 453 -23.94 -0.68 11.34
N LEU A 454 -23.87 -1.99 11.11
CA LEU A 454 -24.70 -2.65 10.10
C LEU A 454 -26.20 -2.51 10.44
N GLU A 455 -26.56 -2.70 11.71
CA GLU A 455 -27.94 -2.49 12.17
C GLU A 455 -28.39 -1.02 12.04
N GLU A 456 -27.52 -0.06 12.34
CA GLU A 456 -27.80 1.37 12.15
C GLU A 456 -28.09 1.68 10.67
N PHE A 457 -27.27 1.16 9.75
CA PHE A 457 -27.49 1.28 8.30
C PHE A 457 -28.81 0.66 7.86
N GLN A 458 -29.14 -0.54 8.34
CA GLN A 458 -30.39 -1.21 8.00
C GLN A 458 -31.63 -0.48 8.52
N ARG A 459 -31.51 0.22 9.66
CA ARG A 459 -32.63 0.97 10.26
C ARG A 459 -32.83 2.36 9.66
N TYR A 460 -31.75 3.06 9.30
CA TYR A 460 -31.81 4.48 8.94
C TYR A 460 -31.44 4.80 7.49
N GLY A 461 -30.91 3.85 6.72
CA GLY A 461 -30.61 4.03 5.29
C GLY A 461 -29.47 4.99 4.96
N ASP A 462 -28.91 5.69 5.94
CA ASP A 462 -27.85 6.70 5.77
C ASP A 462 -26.68 6.58 6.73
#